data_AF-A0A7W6GD80-F1
#
_entry.id   AF-A0A7W6GD80-F1
#
_cell.length_a   1.000
_cell.length_b   1.000
_cell.length_c   1.000
_cell.angle_alpha   90.00
_cell.angle_beta   90.00
_cell.angle_gamma   90.00
#
_symmetry.space_group_name_H-M   'P 1'
#
loop_
_entity.id
_entity.type
_entity.pdbx_description
1 polymer ?
#
loop_
_entity_poly.entity_id
_entity_poly.type
_entity_poly.pdbx_seq_one_letter_code
_entity_poly.pdbx_strand_id
1 'polypeptide(L)'
;MSVLVFGVGRDLWQAVGHYEPQVSWLTAETTGARVAALKAAGHPGTAGLYTLAASLSWGLIGALTAGGFAWGVVHKGASVIGLDKALNYLIAIAALYALAGLTAAALHALRLPMQDGGLQSIPGLWFATMIPSAAILARIGALIAHDAGVLMAVWLEADPDRLARLTAEAEADHGVDSLEARLARLIARRPAVS
;
A
#
# COMPACT_ATOMS: atom_id res chain seq x y z
N MET A 1 19.58 3.01 -25.13
CA MET A 1 18.52 2.43 -24.26
C MET A 1 18.19 0.97 -24.60
N SER A 2 18.19 0.55 -25.86
CA SER A 2 17.75 -0.79 -26.30
C SER A 2 18.60 -1.97 -25.76
N VAL A 3 19.91 -1.78 -25.61
CA VAL A 3 20.83 -2.81 -25.08
C VAL A 3 20.68 -3.03 -23.57
N LEU A 4 20.37 -1.95 -22.81
CA LEU A 4 20.07 -2.03 -21.38
C LEU A 4 18.72 -2.74 -21.16
N VAL A 5 17.71 -2.45 -21.99
CA VAL A 5 16.40 -3.12 -21.90
C VAL A 5 16.49 -4.60 -22.29
N PHE A 6 17.31 -4.97 -23.28
CA PHE A 6 17.51 -6.37 -23.67
C PHE A 6 18.34 -7.18 -22.67
N GLY A 7 19.42 -6.61 -22.13
CA GLY A 7 20.27 -7.26 -21.12
C GLY A 7 19.54 -7.45 -19.79
N VAL A 8 18.88 -6.40 -19.30
CA VAL A 8 18.03 -6.47 -18.11
C VAL A 8 16.85 -7.42 -18.35
N GLY A 9 16.22 -7.35 -19.53
CA GLY A 9 15.07 -8.20 -19.87
C GLY A 9 15.37 -9.69 -19.76
N ARG A 10 16.60 -10.11 -20.10
CA ARG A 10 17.04 -11.51 -19.94
C ARG A 10 17.27 -11.87 -18.47
N ASP A 11 17.92 -10.99 -17.72
CA ASP A 11 18.22 -11.19 -16.29
C ASP A 11 16.96 -11.21 -15.41
N LEU A 12 15.88 -10.55 -15.83
CA LEU A 12 14.59 -10.57 -15.12
C LEU A 12 13.96 -11.96 -15.07
N TRP A 13 14.25 -12.84 -16.04
CA TRP A 13 13.66 -14.18 -16.10
C TRP A 13 14.62 -15.27 -15.61
N GLN A 14 15.85 -14.91 -15.24
CA GLN A 14 16.82 -15.84 -14.66
C GLN A 14 16.61 -15.92 -13.15
N ALA A 15 16.41 -17.13 -12.65
CA ALA A 15 16.26 -17.38 -11.23
C ALA A 15 17.55 -17.01 -10.47
N VAL A 16 17.39 -16.31 -9.35
CA VAL A 16 18.48 -15.98 -8.44
C VAL A 16 18.64 -17.12 -7.43
N GLY A 17 19.80 -17.80 -7.45
CA GLY A 17 20.08 -18.91 -6.54
C GLY A 17 20.14 -18.49 -5.06
N HIS A 18 19.82 -19.43 -4.16
CA HIS A 18 19.89 -19.28 -2.70
C HIS A 18 19.07 -18.11 -2.10
N TYR A 19 18.04 -17.65 -2.82
CA TYR A 19 17.15 -16.62 -2.33
C TYR A 19 16.10 -17.20 -1.37
N GLU A 20 16.13 -16.78 -0.11
CA GLU A 20 15.14 -17.20 0.88
C GLU A 20 13.72 -16.69 0.53
N PRO A 21 12.66 -17.43 0.88
CA PRO A 21 11.29 -16.99 0.68
C PRO A 21 11.00 -15.73 1.51
N GLN A 22 11.19 -14.57 0.91
CA GLN A 22 10.86 -13.29 1.53
C GLN A 22 9.40 -12.93 1.28
N VAL A 23 8.73 -12.51 2.35
CA VAL A 23 7.28 -12.42 2.40
C VAL A 23 6.73 -11.20 1.62
N SER A 24 7.39 -10.03 1.65
CA SER A 24 6.99 -8.86 0.83
C SER A 24 8.04 -7.78 0.66
N TRP A 25 8.03 -7.17 -0.52
CA TRP A 25 8.77 -5.95 -0.82
C TRP A 25 8.39 -4.74 0.06
N LEU A 26 7.23 -4.78 0.75
CA LEU A 26 6.78 -3.76 1.68
C LEU A 26 7.54 -3.74 3.01
N THR A 27 8.31 -4.80 3.32
CA THR A 27 9.19 -4.77 4.49
C THR A 27 10.51 -4.12 4.13
N ALA A 28 11.07 -3.32 5.05
CA ALA A 28 12.33 -2.63 4.83
C ALA A 28 13.48 -3.61 4.53
N GLU A 29 13.44 -4.78 5.16
CA GLU A 29 14.47 -5.82 5.02
C GLU A 29 14.45 -6.51 3.65
N THR A 30 13.28 -6.69 3.03
CA THR A 30 13.17 -7.39 1.75
C THR A 30 13.83 -6.64 0.59
N THR A 31 13.80 -5.31 0.59
CA THR A 31 14.47 -4.56 -0.48
C THR A 31 15.98 -4.76 -0.42
N GLY A 32 16.57 -4.69 0.77
CA GLY A 32 18.00 -4.98 0.96
C GLY A 32 18.37 -6.41 0.57
N ALA A 33 17.56 -7.40 0.99
CA ALA A 33 17.79 -8.81 0.68
C ALA A 33 17.75 -9.09 -0.84
N ARG A 34 16.76 -8.55 -1.57
CA ARG A 34 16.64 -8.72 -3.04
C ARG A 34 17.80 -8.06 -3.79
N VAL A 35 18.21 -6.87 -3.36
CA VAL A 35 19.36 -6.17 -3.94
C VAL A 35 20.66 -6.95 -3.70
N ALA A 36 20.86 -7.48 -2.49
CA ALA A 36 22.02 -8.31 -2.17
C ALA A 36 22.04 -9.60 -3.01
N ALA A 37 20.91 -10.28 -3.13
CA ALA A 37 20.80 -11.50 -3.92
C ALA A 37 21.08 -11.26 -5.41
N LEU A 38 20.53 -10.20 -6.00
CA LEU A 38 20.78 -9.82 -7.40
C LEU A 38 22.26 -9.48 -7.64
N LYS A 39 22.90 -8.77 -6.70
CA LYS A 39 24.34 -8.47 -6.79
C LYS A 39 25.19 -9.75 -6.68
N ALA A 40 24.84 -10.65 -5.76
CA ALA A 40 25.54 -11.93 -5.59
C ALA A 40 25.43 -12.83 -6.83
N ALA A 41 24.30 -12.78 -7.54
CA ALA A 41 24.10 -13.50 -8.80
C ALA A 41 24.73 -12.81 -10.03
N GLY A 42 25.47 -11.70 -9.86
CA GLY A 42 26.12 -11.01 -10.96
C GLY A 42 25.21 -10.13 -11.81
N HIS A 43 24.04 -9.73 -11.26
CA HIS A 43 23.05 -8.87 -11.93
C HIS A 43 22.95 -7.46 -11.30
N PRO A 44 24.04 -6.66 -11.26
CA PRO A 44 24.03 -5.34 -10.59
C PRO A 44 23.09 -4.34 -11.27
N GLY A 45 22.87 -4.45 -12.58
CA GLY A 45 21.91 -3.61 -13.31
C GLY A 45 20.47 -3.84 -12.85
N THR A 46 20.06 -5.11 -12.73
CA THR A 46 18.75 -5.51 -12.22
C THR A 46 18.59 -5.12 -10.75
N ALA A 47 19.66 -5.20 -9.94
CA ALA A 47 19.65 -4.73 -8.56
C ALA A 47 19.41 -3.21 -8.46
N GLY A 48 20.04 -2.43 -9.33
CA GLY A 48 19.82 -0.97 -9.42
C GLY A 48 18.39 -0.64 -9.83
N LEU A 49 17.85 -1.32 -10.84
CA LEU A 49 16.46 -1.15 -11.26
C LEU A 49 15.46 -1.55 -10.18
N TYR A 50 15.73 -2.62 -9.44
CA TYR A 50 14.88 -3.04 -8.34
C TYR A 50 14.85 -1.97 -7.25
N THR A 51 16.01 -1.43 -6.88
CA THR A 51 16.13 -0.33 -5.91
C THR A 51 15.37 0.91 -6.38
N LEU A 52 15.54 1.29 -7.65
CA LEU A 52 14.83 2.42 -8.24
C LEU A 52 13.30 2.20 -8.22
N ALA A 53 12.84 1.02 -8.63
CA ALA A 53 11.42 0.68 -8.63
C ALA A 53 10.82 0.69 -7.22
N ALA A 54 11.53 0.16 -6.23
CA ALA A 54 11.10 0.20 -4.83
C ALA A 54 11.03 1.65 -4.31
N SER A 55 12.05 2.47 -4.56
CA SER A 55 12.08 3.88 -4.17
C SER A 55 10.98 4.70 -4.85
N LEU A 56 10.75 4.50 -6.16
CA LEU A 56 9.66 5.15 -6.88
C LEU A 56 8.29 4.69 -6.37
N SER A 57 8.14 3.41 -6.02
CA SER A 57 6.90 2.88 -5.47
C SER A 57 6.56 3.52 -4.12
N TRP A 58 7.52 3.57 -3.19
CA TRP A 58 7.35 4.24 -1.90
C TRP A 58 7.14 5.75 -2.05
N GLY A 59 7.90 6.39 -2.95
CA GLY A 59 7.73 7.81 -3.27
C GLY A 59 6.33 8.12 -3.83
N LEU A 60 5.82 7.27 -4.72
CA LEU A 60 4.47 7.40 -5.28
C LEU A 60 3.40 7.22 -4.20
N ILE A 61 3.51 6.19 -3.35
CA ILE A 61 2.60 5.96 -2.24
C ILE A 61 2.58 7.18 -1.33
N GLY A 62 3.75 7.67 -0.90
CA GLY A 62 3.87 8.85 -0.05
C GLY A 62 3.30 10.11 -0.69
N ALA A 63 3.64 10.37 -1.96
CA ALA A 63 3.19 11.56 -2.69
C ALA A 63 1.67 11.56 -2.90
N LEU A 64 1.07 10.44 -3.28
CA LEU A 64 -0.38 10.34 -3.45
C LEU A 64 -1.13 10.39 -2.13
N THR A 65 -0.58 9.81 -1.06
CA THR A 65 -1.14 9.92 0.29
C THR A 65 -1.13 11.36 0.78
N ALA A 66 0.02 12.05 0.65
CA ALA A 66 0.15 13.46 1.02
C ALA A 66 -0.73 14.37 0.16
N GLY A 67 -0.79 14.10 -1.15
CA GLY A 67 -1.64 14.82 -2.10
C GLY A 67 -3.13 14.63 -1.78
N GLY A 68 -3.54 13.39 -1.47
CA GLY A 68 -4.90 13.08 -1.01
C GLY A 68 -5.27 13.87 0.24
N PHE A 69 -4.40 13.84 1.25
CA PHE A 69 -4.59 14.63 2.48
C PHE A 69 -4.72 16.13 2.23
N ALA A 70 -3.76 16.71 1.51
CA ALA A 70 -3.77 18.14 1.19
C ALA A 70 -5.03 18.53 0.41
N TRP A 71 -5.45 17.68 -0.54
CA TRP A 71 -6.68 17.88 -1.29
C TRP A 71 -7.90 17.86 -0.38
N GLY A 72 -8.00 16.91 0.55
CA GLY A 72 -9.09 16.82 1.51
C GLY A 72 -9.19 18.02 2.45
N VAL A 73 -8.04 18.53 2.90
CA VAL A 73 -7.99 19.76 3.72
C VAL A 73 -8.49 20.99 2.94
N VAL A 74 -8.17 21.09 1.64
CA VAL A 74 -8.60 22.20 0.78
C VAL A 74 -10.06 22.06 0.37
N HIS A 75 -10.53 20.85 0.06
CA HIS A 75 -11.85 20.56 -0.50
C HIS A 75 -12.78 19.89 0.52
N LYS A 76 -13.06 20.63 1.60
CA LYS A 76 -13.79 20.20 2.80
C LYS A 76 -15.21 19.66 2.58
N GLY A 77 -15.79 19.84 1.38
CA GLY A 77 -17.15 19.40 1.03
C GLY A 77 -17.21 18.25 0.04
N ALA A 78 -16.07 17.69 -0.36
CA ALA A 78 -15.99 16.62 -1.35
C ALA A 78 -15.51 15.31 -0.70
N SER A 79 -16.04 14.95 0.48
CA SER A 79 -15.74 13.64 1.07
C SER A 79 -16.16 12.55 0.10
N VAL A 80 -15.20 11.76 -0.37
CA VAL A 80 -15.46 10.64 -1.29
C VAL A 80 -15.80 9.45 -0.41
N ILE A 81 -16.94 9.49 0.28
CA ILE A 81 -17.18 8.59 1.40
C ILE A 81 -17.19 7.13 0.92
N GLY A 82 -16.27 6.37 1.48
CA GLY A 82 -15.96 4.98 1.16
C GLY A 82 -14.75 4.49 1.97
N LEU A 83 -14.51 5.08 3.14
CA LEU A 83 -13.43 4.71 4.06
C LEU A 83 -13.61 3.26 4.50
N ASP A 84 -14.85 2.83 4.75
CA ASP A 84 -15.19 1.43 5.02
C ASP A 84 -14.80 0.51 3.85
N LYS A 85 -15.02 0.95 2.60
CA LYS A 85 -14.58 0.18 1.42
C LYS A 85 -13.06 0.16 1.32
N ALA A 86 -12.39 1.29 1.52
CA ALA A 86 -10.93 1.39 1.47
C ALA A 86 -10.26 0.55 2.57
N LEU A 87 -10.81 0.57 3.79
CA LEU A 87 -10.37 -0.25 4.91
C LEU A 87 -10.66 -1.72 4.67
N ASN A 88 -11.84 -2.09 4.14
CA ASN A 88 -12.15 -3.46 3.77
C ASN A 88 -11.19 -3.99 2.70
N TYR A 89 -10.85 -3.17 1.69
CA TYR A 89 -9.81 -3.54 0.72
C TYR A 89 -8.45 -3.71 1.38
N LEU A 90 -8.06 -2.81 2.29
CA LEU A 90 -6.80 -2.90 3.01
C LEU A 90 -6.74 -4.16 3.88
N ILE A 91 -7.82 -4.49 4.58
CA ILE A 91 -7.97 -5.70 5.39
C ILE A 91 -7.89 -6.94 4.51
N ALA A 92 -8.60 -6.96 3.38
CA ALA A 92 -8.55 -8.09 2.45
C ALA A 92 -7.13 -8.30 1.90
N ILE A 93 -6.43 -7.23 1.53
CA ILE A 93 -5.03 -7.28 1.11
C ILE A 93 -4.13 -7.76 2.24
N ALA A 94 -4.31 -7.26 3.47
CA ALA A 94 -3.56 -7.69 4.64
C ALA A 94 -3.81 -9.17 4.99
N ALA A 95 -5.04 -9.65 4.84
CA ALA A 95 -5.41 -11.05 5.08
C ALA A 95 -4.81 -11.98 4.02
N LEU A 96 -4.89 -11.61 2.74
CA LEU A 96 -4.20 -12.33 1.65
C LEU A 96 -2.69 -12.34 1.89
N TYR A 97 -2.15 -11.24 2.40
CA TYR A 97 -0.75 -11.12 2.72
C TYR A 97 -0.31 -12.02 3.88
N ALA A 98 -1.08 -12.02 4.98
CA ALA A 98 -0.87 -12.90 6.12
C ALA A 98 -0.98 -14.38 5.70
N LEU A 99 -1.98 -14.73 4.88
CA LEU A 99 -2.17 -16.07 4.37
C LEU A 99 -0.99 -16.51 3.48
N ALA A 100 -0.51 -15.65 2.59
CA ALA A 100 0.66 -15.92 1.76
C ALA A 100 1.92 -16.14 2.61
N GLY A 101 2.13 -15.31 3.65
CA GLY A 101 3.25 -15.47 4.59
C GLY A 101 3.18 -16.73 5.42
N LEU A 102 2.00 -17.08 5.94
CA LEU A 102 1.78 -18.33 6.66
C LEU A 102 1.98 -19.55 5.76
N THR A 103 1.54 -19.48 4.51
CA THR A 103 1.75 -20.54 3.52
C THR A 103 3.23 -20.72 3.25
N ALA A 104 3.98 -19.64 3.03
CA ALA A 104 5.43 -19.69 2.83
C ALA A 104 6.17 -20.28 4.04
N ALA A 105 5.79 -19.85 5.25
CA ALA A 105 6.35 -20.37 6.49
C ALA A 105 6.03 -21.86 6.69
N ALA A 106 4.80 -22.29 6.39
CA ALA A 106 4.39 -23.69 6.48
C ALA A 106 5.14 -24.57 5.48
N LEU A 107 5.28 -24.11 4.22
CA LEU A 107 6.06 -24.82 3.20
C LEU A 107 7.52 -24.99 3.62
N HIS A 108 8.11 -23.96 4.25
CA HIS A 108 9.47 -24.02 4.79
C HIS A 108 9.59 -24.97 5.98
N ALA A 109 8.65 -24.91 6.94
CA ALA A 109 8.62 -25.77 8.11
C ALA A 109 8.45 -27.27 7.76
N LEU A 110 7.69 -27.56 6.71
CA LEU A 110 7.47 -28.93 6.21
C LEU A 110 8.69 -29.50 5.46
N ARG A 111 9.79 -28.73 5.31
CA ARG A 111 10.98 -29.10 4.53
C ARG A 111 10.63 -29.68 3.16
N LEU A 112 9.52 -29.22 2.57
CA LEU A 112 9.20 -29.60 1.21
C LEU A 112 10.37 -29.13 0.35
N PRO A 113 10.90 -29.98 -0.56
CA PRO A 113 11.97 -29.60 -1.47
C PRO A 113 11.42 -28.55 -2.43
N MET A 114 11.34 -27.31 -1.96
CA MET A 114 11.19 -26.17 -2.84
C MET A 114 12.49 -26.12 -3.62
N GLN A 115 12.40 -26.29 -4.94
CA GLN A 115 13.57 -26.16 -5.80
C GLN A 115 14.25 -24.81 -5.47
N ASP A 116 15.55 -24.87 -5.17
CA ASP A 116 16.44 -23.72 -5.29
C ASP A 116 16.23 -23.16 -6.71
N GLY A 117 15.51 -22.03 -6.83
CA GLY A 117 15.11 -21.51 -8.14
C GLY A 117 13.61 -21.53 -8.49
N GLY A 118 12.70 -21.76 -7.53
CA GLY A 118 11.24 -21.64 -7.78
C GLY A 118 10.80 -20.25 -8.24
N LEU A 119 9.53 -20.08 -8.65
CA LEU A 119 8.95 -18.81 -9.16
C LEU A 119 9.32 -17.59 -8.28
N GLN A 120 9.42 -17.76 -6.97
CA GLN A 120 9.82 -16.72 -6.01
C GLN A 120 11.24 -16.17 -6.18
N SER A 121 12.12 -16.85 -6.92
CA SER A 121 13.49 -16.42 -7.19
C SER A 121 13.63 -15.67 -8.53
N ILE A 122 12.54 -15.55 -9.30
CA ILE A 122 12.54 -14.88 -10.60
C ILE A 122 12.34 -13.38 -10.39
N PRO A 123 13.34 -12.53 -10.69
CA PRO A 123 13.27 -11.09 -10.41
C PRO A 123 12.10 -10.39 -11.10
N GLY A 124 11.76 -10.79 -12.32
CA GLY A 124 10.63 -10.27 -13.10
C GLY A 124 9.30 -10.39 -12.36
N LEU A 125 9.10 -11.47 -11.59
CA LEU A 125 7.90 -11.66 -10.76
C LEU A 125 7.89 -10.73 -9.54
N TRP A 126 9.06 -10.29 -9.06
CA TRP A 126 9.14 -9.28 -8.01
C TRP A 126 8.66 -7.92 -8.52
N PHE A 127 9.04 -7.52 -9.75
CA PHE A 127 8.54 -6.29 -10.36
C PHE A 127 7.04 -6.38 -10.67
N ALA A 128 6.59 -7.51 -11.21
CA ALA A 128 5.19 -7.74 -11.56
C ALA A 128 4.25 -7.72 -10.34
N THR A 129 4.76 -8.05 -9.15
CA THR A 129 3.99 -7.95 -7.89
C THR A 129 4.12 -6.56 -7.27
N MET A 130 5.30 -5.94 -7.32
CA MET A 130 5.58 -4.62 -6.72
C MET A 130 4.81 -3.48 -7.40
N ILE A 131 4.83 -3.39 -8.73
CA ILE A 131 4.24 -2.24 -9.43
C ILE A 131 2.72 -2.15 -9.22
N PRO A 132 1.92 -3.22 -9.43
CA PRO A 132 0.48 -3.15 -9.21
C PRO A 132 0.12 -2.96 -7.74
N SER A 133 0.84 -3.62 -6.82
CA SER A 133 0.58 -3.45 -5.39
C SER A 133 0.89 -2.03 -4.92
N ALA A 134 1.95 -1.40 -5.43
CA ALA A 134 2.25 0.00 -5.15
C ALA A 134 1.13 0.93 -5.65
N ALA A 135 0.61 0.71 -6.86
CA ALA A 135 -0.49 1.51 -7.41
C ALA A 135 -1.79 1.36 -6.59
N ILE A 136 -2.13 0.14 -6.18
CA ILE A 136 -3.30 -0.14 -5.33
C ILE A 136 -3.13 0.53 -3.97
N LEU A 137 -1.98 0.35 -3.32
CA LEU A 137 -1.71 0.94 -2.00
C LEU A 137 -1.67 2.46 -2.05
N ALA A 138 -1.09 3.05 -3.09
CA ALA A 138 -1.06 4.50 -3.26
C ALA A 138 -2.48 5.07 -3.43
N ARG A 139 -3.35 4.37 -4.18
CA ARG A 139 -4.76 4.76 -4.32
C ARG A 139 -5.52 4.65 -3.01
N ILE A 140 -5.40 3.53 -2.30
CA ILE A 140 -6.06 3.33 -1.00
C ILE A 140 -5.56 4.36 0.01
N GLY A 141 -4.24 4.57 0.10
CA GLY A 141 -3.62 5.57 0.97
C GLY A 141 -4.11 6.99 0.66
N ALA A 142 -4.19 7.37 -0.62
CA ALA A 142 -4.72 8.66 -1.03
C ALA A 142 -6.18 8.88 -0.60
N LEU A 143 -7.04 7.87 -0.74
CA LEU A 143 -8.45 7.96 -0.35
C LEU A 143 -8.60 8.07 1.18
N ILE A 144 -7.90 7.24 1.95
CA ILE A 144 -7.92 7.30 3.42
C ILE A 144 -7.41 8.66 3.90
N ALA A 145 -6.29 9.13 3.33
CA ALA A 145 -5.66 10.38 3.72
C ALA A 145 -6.51 11.58 3.33
N HIS A 146 -7.18 11.53 2.18
CA HIS A 146 -8.17 12.52 1.77
C HIS A 146 -9.26 12.70 2.83
N ASP A 147 -9.91 11.60 3.21
CA ASP A 147 -11.02 11.67 4.17
C ASP A 147 -10.54 12.11 5.55
N ALA A 148 -9.35 11.66 5.97
CA ALA A 148 -8.71 12.16 7.18
C ALA A 148 -8.46 13.67 7.12
N GLY A 149 -8.04 14.19 5.96
CA GLY A 149 -7.84 15.62 5.71
C GLY A 149 -9.14 16.42 5.81
N VAL A 150 -10.23 15.93 5.21
CA VAL A 150 -11.56 16.54 5.32
C VAL A 150 -12.02 16.59 6.78
N LEU A 151 -11.97 15.45 7.47
CA LEU A 151 -12.40 15.36 8.88
C LEU A 151 -11.59 16.28 9.78
N MET A 152 -10.27 16.34 9.59
CA MET A 152 -9.40 17.22 10.36
C MET A 152 -9.70 18.69 10.11
N ALA A 153 -9.90 19.08 8.83
CA ALA A 153 -10.21 20.46 8.48
C ALA A 153 -11.55 20.92 9.08
N VAL A 154 -12.58 20.09 8.99
CA VAL A 154 -13.90 20.37 9.58
C VAL A 154 -13.81 20.43 11.10
N TRP A 155 -13.07 19.50 11.72
CA TRP A 155 -12.86 19.49 13.17
C TRP A 155 -12.16 20.77 13.66
N LEU A 156 -11.13 21.24 12.94
CA LEU A 156 -10.40 22.47 13.28
C LEU A 156 -11.25 23.74 13.11
N GLU A 157 -12.17 23.76 12.14
CA GLU A 157 -13.10 24.88 11.95
C GLU A 157 -14.19 24.94 13.02
N ALA A 158 -14.44 23.84 13.74
CA ALA A 158 -15.47 23.71 14.77
C ALA A 158 -16.87 24.18 14.31
N ASP A 159 -17.19 24.07 13.01
CA ASP A 159 -18.49 24.45 12.44
C ASP A 159 -19.54 23.35 12.74
N PRO A 160 -20.50 23.59 13.65
CA PRO A 160 -21.47 22.59 14.07
C PRO A 160 -22.44 22.19 12.95
N ASP A 161 -22.77 23.12 12.03
CA ASP A 161 -23.70 22.86 10.92
C ASP A 161 -23.03 21.99 9.84
N ARG A 162 -21.71 22.11 9.66
CA ARG A 162 -20.93 21.19 8.82
C ARG A 162 -20.79 19.81 9.43
N LEU A 163 -20.52 19.72 10.74
CA LEU A 163 -20.43 18.44 11.45
C LEU A 163 -21.76 17.68 11.42
N ALA A 164 -22.88 18.40 11.58
CA ALA A 164 -24.22 17.82 11.45
C ALA A 164 -24.50 17.31 10.03
N ARG A 165 -24.14 18.09 9.00
CA ARG A 165 -24.28 17.67 7.59
C ARG A 165 -23.43 16.44 7.24
N LEU A 166 -22.15 16.43 7.62
CA LEU A 166 -21.28 15.26 7.41
C LEU A 166 -21.80 14.01 8.10
N THR A 167 -22.37 14.15 9.30
CA THR A 167 -22.99 13.03 10.00
C THR A 167 -24.22 12.52 9.24
N ALA A 168 -25.10 13.43 8.81
CA ALA A 168 -26.31 13.07 8.07
C ALA A 168 -26.00 12.44 6.71
N GLU A 169 -25.03 12.98 5.98
CA GLU A 169 -24.56 12.45 4.69
C GLU A 169 -23.92 11.06 4.87
N ALA A 170 -23.05 10.88 5.86
CA ALA A 170 -22.45 9.57 6.15
C ALA A 170 -23.50 8.52 6.55
N GLU A 171 -24.49 8.88 7.36
CA GLU A 171 -25.58 7.98 7.73
C GLU A 171 -26.49 7.63 6.55
N ALA A 172 -26.75 8.59 5.66
CA ALA A 172 -27.58 8.39 4.47
C ALA A 172 -26.91 7.51 3.41
N ASP A 173 -25.62 7.73 3.13
CA ASP A 173 -24.91 7.05 2.05
C ASP A 173 -24.33 5.69 2.46
N HIS A 174 -23.97 5.51 3.74
CA HIS A 174 -23.25 4.34 4.24
C HIS A 174 -23.96 3.58 5.36
N GLY A 175 -25.04 4.14 5.89
CA GLY A 175 -25.79 3.58 6.98
C GLY A 175 -25.27 3.99 8.36
N VAL A 176 -26.16 3.88 9.34
CA VAL A 176 -25.98 4.38 10.71
C VAL A 176 -24.84 3.70 11.47
N ASP A 177 -24.48 2.46 11.11
CA ASP A 177 -23.42 1.68 11.77
C ASP A 177 -22.06 1.76 11.08
N SER A 178 -21.96 2.50 9.97
CA SER A 178 -20.70 2.70 9.24
C SER A 178 -19.64 3.38 10.12
N LEU A 179 -18.37 3.08 9.84
CA LEU A 179 -17.26 3.65 10.60
C LEU A 179 -17.20 5.18 10.40
N GLU A 180 -17.62 5.66 9.23
CA GLU A 180 -17.75 7.08 8.90
C GLU A 180 -18.83 7.77 9.73
N ALA A 181 -20.04 7.19 9.84
CA ALA A 181 -21.09 7.73 10.70
C ALA A 181 -20.68 7.72 12.18
N ARG A 182 -19.93 6.71 12.61
CA ARG A 182 -19.39 6.64 13.99
C ARG A 182 -18.31 7.71 14.24
N LEU A 183 -17.39 7.91 13.30
CA LEU A 183 -16.37 8.96 13.38
C LEU A 183 -16.98 10.36 13.36
N ALA A 184 -17.91 10.63 12.44
CA ALA A 184 -18.60 11.91 12.33
C ALA A 184 -19.33 12.26 13.65
N ARG A 185 -20.07 11.30 14.23
CA ARG A 185 -20.70 11.47 15.55
C ARG A 185 -19.72 11.68 16.68
N LEU A 186 -18.58 10.99 16.68
CA LEU A 186 -17.55 11.14 17.70
C LEU A 186 -16.93 12.55 17.65
N ILE A 187 -16.68 13.06 16.44
CA ILE A 187 -16.15 14.40 16.20
C ILE A 187 -17.19 15.47 16.60
N ALA A 188 -18.46 15.28 16.23
CA ALA A 188 -19.55 16.19 16.58
C ALA A 188 -19.86 16.26 18.09
N ARG A 189 -19.47 15.23 18.87
CA ARG A 189 -19.68 15.18 20.33
C ARG A 189 -18.66 15.96 21.15
N ARG A 190 -17.56 16.44 20.56
CA ARG A 190 -16.56 17.22 21.31
C ARG A 190 -17.05 18.66 21.52
N PRO A 191 -16.90 19.22 22.75
CA PRO A 191 -17.18 20.63 22.97
C PRO A 191 -16.23 21.48 22.12
N ALA A 192 -16.76 22.52 21.48
CA ALA A 192 -15.96 23.51 20.78
C ALA A 192 -14.89 24.03 21.74
N VAL A 193 -13.62 23.93 21.34
CA VAL A 193 -12.54 24.53 22.11
C VAL A 193 -12.70 26.03 21.97
N SER A 194 -13.23 26.66 23.02
CA SER A 194 -13.36 28.11 23.19
C SER A 194 -12.00 28.77 23.33
#